data_AF-A0A455T687-F1
#
_entry.id   AF-A0A455T687-F1
#
_cell.length_a   1.000
_cell.length_b   1.000
_cell.length_c   1.000
_cell.angle_alpha   90.00
_cell.angle_beta   90.00
_cell.angle_gamma   90.00
#
_symmetry.space_group_name_H-M   'P 1'
#
loop_
_entity.id
_entity.type
_entity.pdbx_description
1 polymer ?
#
loop_
_entity_poly.entity_id
_entity_poly.type
_entity_poly.pdbx_seq_one_letter_code
_entity_poly.pdbx_strand_id
1 'polypeptide(L)'
;MAKKRKKHSGSGSSAVQRRAQIQAQAQLQSRSPQGTSGAKAGGSQSSGAALSSAGASAKNAASTATVRNAARSESTARPASAPASPHQPQRRYMRRRVSGRTRWLIVAGALVVVLAIIGGFIIVSQQHSSSGARGSTDPEVLKTVTSIDTNLLSQIGTGGQKNPLQAVTNRERLVGPNGKPEVFYWGAEFCPYCAAERWSLVIALSRFGHFSALPETTSSSTDVYPDTATFTFYGSNYTSSYIDFVPLEVEDRNQQPLQTPTQEQQNLVNALNPSGGFPFLDIANIYMSQGQTVDPGLLSGLSQKDIAIQITNSSTSIAKSIVGVANYLTAGICVATNDQPASVCKASFIQSIEKQLPRVALANVSSVAFTLTPLSEGSLPEYSRLRIDKRAF
;
A
#
# COMPACT_ATOMS: atom_id res chain seq x y z
N MET A 1 35.14 55.69 -21.86
CA MET A 1 34.04 55.33 -20.92
C MET A 1 33.53 53.92 -21.27
N ALA A 2 32.87 53.22 -20.34
CA ALA A 2 32.52 51.80 -20.51
C ALA A 2 31.00 51.54 -20.65
N LYS A 3 30.63 50.43 -21.29
CA LYS A 3 29.33 49.77 -21.10
C LYS A 3 29.48 48.24 -21.30
N LYS A 4 29.52 47.48 -20.19
CA LYS A 4 29.51 46.01 -20.21
C LYS A 4 28.13 45.51 -20.67
N ARG A 5 28.09 44.53 -21.57
CA ARG A 5 26.85 43.73 -21.81
C ARG A 5 26.63 42.81 -20.60
N LYS A 6 25.50 42.97 -19.89
CA LYS A 6 25.01 41.96 -18.93
C LYS A 6 24.33 40.84 -19.70
N LYS A 7 24.74 39.58 -19.48
CA LYS A 7 24.08 38.39 -20.01
C LYS A 7 23.06 37.93 -18.96
N HIS A 8 21.76 37.93 -19.28
CA HIS A 8 20.75 37.44 -18.34
C HIS A 8 20.80 35.92 -18.26
N SER A 9 21.15 35.40 -17.08
CA SER A 9 20.87 34.01 -16.68
C SER A 9 19.56 34.01 -15.89
N GLY A 10 18.58 33.21 -16.31
CA GLY A 10 17.24 33.25 -15.73
C GLY A 10 16.30 32.24 -16.38
N SER A 11 16.47 30.96 -16.07
CA SER A 11 15.52 29.90 -16.44
C SER A 11 15.52 28.74 -15.43
N GLY A 12 16.68 28.20 -15.06
CA GLY A 12 16.78 27.01 -14.20
C GLY A 12 16.21 27.12 -12.77
N SER A 13 16.09 28.31 -12.19
CA SER A 13 15.69 28.47 -10.79
C SER A 13 14.23 28.09 -10.52
N SER A 14 13.32 28.36 -11.46
CA SER A 14 11.87 28.18 -11.26
C SER A 14 11.47 26.70 -11.19
N ALA A 15 12.11 25.83 -11.98
CA ALA A 15 11.87 24.38 -11.95
C ALA A 15 12.34 23.76 -10.62
N VAL A 16 13.53 24.13 -10.14
CA VAL A 16 14.08 23.66 -8.86
C VAL A 16 13.22 24.12 -7.68
N GLN A 17 12.79 25.39 -7.67
CA GLN A 17 11.93 25.92 -6.61
C GLN A 17 10.52 25.29 -6.63
N ARG A 18 9.98 24.95 -7.80
CA ARG A 18 8.72 24.18 -7.90
C ARG A 18 8.87 22.75 -7.39
N ARG A 19 9.95 22.04 -7.75
CA ARG A 19 10.25 20.69 -7.18
C ARG A 19 10.33 20.72 -5.65
N ALA A 20 11.03 21.70 -5.08
CA ALA A 20 11.14 21.86 -3.63
C ALA A 20 9.79 22.15 -2.95
N GLN A 21 8.90 22.94 -3.57
CA GLN A 21 7.56 23.22 -3.04
C GLN A 21 6.64 21.99 -3.06
N ILE A 22 6.71 21.17 -4.11
CA ILE A 22 5.93 19.91 -4.20
C ILE A 22 6.37 18.93 -3.10
N GLN A 23 7.69 18.75 -2.92
CA GLN A 23 8.24 17.90 -1.85
C GLN A 23 7.84 18.38 -0.44
N ALA A 24 7.86 19.70 -0.20
CA ALA A 24 7.44 20.27 1.08
C ALA A 24 5.95 20.05 1.38
N GLN A 25 5.07 20.10 0.37
CA GLN A 25 3.64 19.84 0.53
C GLN A 25 3.35 18.36 0.82
N ALA A 26 4.04 17.44 0.15
CA ALA A 26 3.93 16.00 0.42
C ALA A 26 4.31 15.65 1.88
N GLN A 27 5.38 16.24 2.42
CA GLN A 27 5.79 16.04 3.81
C GLN A 27 4.84 16.63 4.86
N LEU A 28 4.02 17.63 4.50
CA LEU A 28 3.02 18.19 5.41
C LEU A 28 1.77 17.30 5.49
N GLN A 29 1.38 16.66 4.39
CA GLN A 29 0.20 15.79 4.36
C GLN A 29 0.39 14.46 5.12
N SER A 30 1.63 13.98 5.29
CA SER A 30 1.91 12.77 6.08
C SER A 30 1.79 12.98 7.60
N ARG A 31 1.71 14.24 8.08
CA ARG A 31 1.60 14.58 9.51
C ARG A 31 0.17 14.85 9.95
N SER A 32 -0.66 13.81 9.98
CA SER A 32 -1.94 13.86 10.70
C SER A 32 -1.69 13.86 12.23
N PRO A 33 -2.21 14.84 13.00
CA PRO A 33 -1.87 14.99 14.42
C PRO A 33 -2.56 13.96 15.31
N GLN A 34 -1.79 13.20 16.10
CA GLN A 34 -2.32 12.37 17.17
C GLN A 34 -2.91 13.25 18.28
N GLY A 35 -4.24 13.27 18.40
CA GLY A 35 -4.94 14.02 19.45
C GLY A 35 -4.73 13.40 20.83
N THR A 36 -3.98 14.10 21.69
CA THR A 36 -3.77 13.70 23.09
C THR A 36 -5.02 13.94 23.94
N SER A 37 -5.79 12.89 24.23
CA SER A 37 -6.95 12.95 25.12
C SER A 37 -6.53 13.11 26.59
N GLY A 38 -6.43 14.35 27.05
CA GLY A 38 -6.13 14.68 28.44
C GLY A 38 -7.25 14.27 29.40
N ALA A 39 -6.90 13.64 30.52
CA ALA A 39 -7.86 13.26 31.55
C ALA A 39 -8.36 14.47 32.35
N LYS A 40 -9.67 14.54 32.61
CA LYS A 40 -10.25 15.34 33.70
C LYS A 40 -11.53 14.71 34.22
N ALA A 41 -11.70 14.74 35.54
CA ALA A 41 -12.88 14.23 36.21
C ALA A 41 -14.01 15.29 36.29
N GLY A 42 -15.24 14.82 36.25
CA GLY A 42 -16.46 15.60 36.49
C GLY A 42 -17.65 14.65 36.46
N GLY A 43 -18.37 14.53 37.57
CA GLY A 43 -19.49 13.59 37.70
C GLY A 43 -20.80 14.30 38.02
N SER A 44 -21.91 13.67 37.65
CA SER A 44 -23.23 13.94 38.22
C SER A 44 -24.13 12.70 38.10
N GLN A 45 -25.26 12.72 38.79
CA GLN A 45 -26.27 11.66 38.86
C GLN A 45 -27.14 11.69 37.57
N SER A 46 -28.04 10.74 37.25
CA SER A 46 -28.89 9.91 38.11
C SER A 46 -29.65 8.82 37.31
N SER A 47 -30.41 7.98 38.03
CA SER A 47 -31.69 7.35 37.61
C SER A 47 -31.71 6.25 36.53
N GLY A 48 -32.43 5.15 36.83
CA GLY A 48 -32.81 4.09 35.88
C GLY A 48 -32.60 2.68 36.46
N ALA A 49 -33.64 1.84 36.45
CA ALA A 49 -33.60 0.52 37.10
C ALA A 49 -34.35 -0.55 36.30
N ALA A 50 -33.90 -1.82 36.39
CA ALA A 50 -34.73 -3.00 36.73
C ALA A 50 -34.00 -4.34 36.49
N LEU A 51 -34.00 -5.22 37.52
CA LEU A 51 -34.15 -6.70 37.51
C LEU A 51 -33.27 -7.58 36.56
N SER A 52 -32.89 -8.83 36.89
CA SER A 52 -33.35 -9.75 37.95
C SER A 52 -32.32 -10.85 38.28
N SER A 53 -32.37 -11.39 39.51
CA SER A 53 -31.94 -12.76 39.95
C SER A 53 -30.50 -13.27 39.71
N ALA A 54 -29.89 -14.12 40.57
CA ALA A 54 -30.15 -14.50 41.96
C ALA A 54 -28.91 -15.27 42.51
N GLY A 55 -28.76 -15.39 43.84
CA GLY A 55 -27.74 -16.24 44.47
C GLY A 55 -27.26 -15.69 45.81
N ALA A 56 -27.57 -16.39 46.92
CA ALA A 56 -27.31 -15.91 48.28
C ALA A 56 -26.15 -16.64 48.96
N SER A 57 -25.39 -15.93 49.79
CA SER A 57 -25.38 -16.17 51.25
C SER A 57 -24.75 -14.98 51.99
N ALA A 58 -24.97 -14.88 53.30
CA ALA A 58 -24.66 -13.67 54.09
C ALA A 58 -24.42 -13.95 55.59
N LYS A 59 -24.14 -12.87 56.34
CA LYS A 59 -24.03 -12.72 57.81
C LYS A 59 -22.59 -12.81 58.37
N ASN A 60 -22.15 -11.93 59.31
CA ASN A 60 -22.76 -10.67 59.79
C ASN A 60 -21.75 -9.72 60.45
N ALA A 61 -22.22 -8.51 60.78
CA ALA A 61 -21.59 -7.47 61.63
C ALA A 61 -21.03 -8.04 62.97
N ALA A 62 -19.97 -7.55 63.61
CA ALA A 62 -19.47 -6.18 63.86
C ALA A 62 -20.30 -5.37 64.89
N SER A 63 -19.67 -4.89 65.98
CA SER A 63 -19.82 -3.51 66.51
C SER A 63 -19.04 -3.20 67.81
N THR A 64 -18.34 -2.05 67.78
CA THR A 64 -18.17 -1.01 68.82
C THR A 64 -17.62 -1.25 70.26
N ALA A 65 -16.77 -0.30 70.68
CA ALA A 65 -16.85 0.49 71.93
C ALA A 65 -15.77 0.33 73.05
N THR A 66 -14.80 1.26 73.03
CA THR A 66 -14.61 2.30 74.07
C THR A 66 -13.96 1.99 75.45
N VAL A 67 -12.65 2.26 75.53
CA VAL A 67 -11.95 3.13 76.54
C VAL A 67 -12.23 2.96 78.05
N ARG A 68 -11.22 2.48 78.80
CA ARG A 68 -10.46 3.32 79.78
C ARG A 68 -9.13 2.70 80.26
N ASN A 69 -8.28 3.51 80.91
CA ASN A 69 -6.96 3.15 81.43
C ASN A 69 -6.95 2.88 82.94
N ALA A 70 -6.20 1.86 83.38
CA ALA A 70 -5.40 1.77 84.62
C ALA A 70 -4.53 0.49 84.52
N ALA A 71 -3.20 0.41 84.70
CA ALA A 71 -2.17 1.13 85.46
C ALA A 71 -1.83 0.50 86.83
N ARG A 72 -0.63 -0.13 86.91
CA ARG A 72 0.05 -0.61 88.14
C ARG A 72 -0.68 -1.75 88.91
N SER A 73 -0.09 -2.60 89.76
CA SER A 73 1.29 -2.75 90.31
C SER A 73 1.54 -4.26 90.67
N GLU A 74 2.69 -4.79 91.13
CA GLU A 74 4.15 -4.55 90.97
C GLU A 74 4.90 -5.51 91.95
N SER A 75 5.74 -6.47 91.47
CA SER A 75 6.42 -7.57 92.25
C SER A 75 5.55 -8.78 92.67
N THR A 76 6.05 -10.00 93.00
CA THR A 76 7.40 -10.58 93.28
C THR A 76 7.37 -12.07 92.76
N ALA A 77 8.38 -12.97 92.72
CA ALA A 77 9.79 -13.03 93.16
C ALA A 77 10.60 -14.09 92.35
N ARG A 78 11.89 -14.27 92.70
CA ARG A 78 12.82 -15.40 92.39
C ARG A 78 13.84 -15.46 93.57
N PRO A 79 14.58 -16.55 93.85
CA PRO A 79 15.65 -17.11 93.00
C PRO A 79 15.68 -18.68 93.10
N ALA A 80 16.73 -19.48 92.82
CA ALA A 80 18.10 -19.27 92.33
C ALA A 80 18.59 -20.51 91.54
N SER A 81 19.45 -20.33 90.52
CA SER A 81 20.55 -21.22 90.06
C SER A 81 20.91 -21.00 88.58
N ALA A 82 22.17 -21.30 88.24
CA ALA A 82 22.88 -21.08 86.96
C ALA A 82 24.18 -21.93 86.99
N PRO A 83 25.08 -21.99 85.97
CA PRO A 83 25.13 -21.20 84.72
C PRO A 83 25.49 -21.97 83.42
N ALA A 84 25.30 -21.31 82.27
CA ALA A 84 26.13 -21.44 81.04
C ALA A 84 25.86 -20.25 80.09
N SER A 85 26.86 -19.86 79.29
CA SER A 85 26.87 -18.70 78.36
C SER A 85 27.41 -19.17 76.97
N PRO A 86 27.55 -18.34 75.89
CA PRO A 86 27.21 -16.92 75.71
C PRO A 86 26.49 -16.53 74.38
N HIS A 87 26.16 -15.24 74.28
CA HIS A 87 25.86 -14.34 73.14
C HIS A 87 26.01 -14.80 71.66
N GLN A 88 25.12 -14.30 70.76
CA GLN A 88 25.42 -13.16 69.82
C GLN A 88 24.18 -12.75 68.96
N PRO A 89 24.16 -11.57 68.29
CA PRO A 89 22.91 -10.86 67.94
C PRO A 89 22.61 -10.63 66.44
N GLN A 90 21.42 -10.05 66.21
CA GLN A 90 20.91 -9.27 65.04
C GLN A 90 21.77 -9.20 63.76
N ARG A 91 21.20 -9.68 62.64
CA ARG A 91 21.73 -9.50 61.28
C ARG A 91 21.67 -8.03 60.82
N ARG A 92 22.82 -7.38 60.69
CA ARG A 92 22.97 -6.07 60.02
C ARG A 92 22.98 -6.25 58.49
N TYR A 93 22.21 -5.44 57.76
CA TYR A 93 22.31 -5.38 56.29
C TYR A 93 23.63 -4.73 55.87
N MET A 94 24.57 -5.50 55.31
CA MET A 94 25.76 -4.95 54.68
C MET A 94 25.51 -4.57 53.21
N ARG A 95 25.41 -3.27 52.94
CA ARG A 95 25.40 -2.71 51.58
C ARG A 95 26.82 -2.81 50.97
N ARG A 96 27.13 -3.95 50.35
CA ARG A 96 28.44 -4.23 49.73
C ARG A 96 28.76 -3.19 48.64
N ARG A 97 29.65 -2.24 48.91
CA ARG A 97 30.19 -1.30 47.90
C ARG A 97 31.07 -2.08 46.92
N VAL A 98 30.56 -2.33 45.71
CA VAL A 98 31.38 -2.85 44.60
C VAL A 98 32.22 -1.69 44.01
N SER A 99 33.49 -1.97 43.68
CA SER A 99 34.44 -0.97 43.22
C SER A 99 34.02 -0.32 41.88
N GLY A 100 34.28 0.99 41.73
CA GLY A 100 34.01 1.73 40.51
C GLY A 100 34.75 1.20 39.28
N ARG A 101 35.88 0.51 39.47
CA ARG A 101 36.67 -0.11 38.38
C ARG A 101 35.88 -1.17 37.61
N THR A 102 34.96 -1.89 38.26
CA THR A 102 34.12 -2.92 37.61
C THR A 102 33.04 -2.30 36.70
N ARG A 103 32.55 -1.10 37.02
CA ARG A 103 31.55 -0.41 36.17
C ARG A 103 32.14 0.03 34.84
N TRP A 104 33.36 0.53 34.83
CA TRP A 104 34.06 0.90 33.59
C TRP A 104 34.27 -0.29 32.64
N LEU A 105 34.58 -1.48 33.18
CA LEU A 105 34.71 -2.69 32.37
C LEU A 105 33.38 -3.13 31.73
N ILE A 106 32.26 -2.98 32.45
CA ILE A 106 30.92 -3.28 31.91
C ILE A 106 30.55 -2.28 30.81
N VAL A 107 30.81 -0.97 31.01
CA VAL A 107 30.54 0.05 30.00
C VAL A 107 31.41 -0.15 28.75
N ALA A 108 32.72 -0.40 28.91
CA ALA A 108 33.62 -0.66 27.79
C ALA A 108 33.24 -1.95 27.04
N GLY A 109 32.91 -3.03 27.75
CA GLY A 109 32.44 -4.28 27.15
C GLY A 109 31.14 -4.10 26.36
N ALA A 110 30.17 -3.37 26.91
CA ALA A 110 28.93 -3.04 26.21
C ALA A 110 29.19 -2.19 24.94
N LEU A 111 30.12 -1.23 25.00
CA LEU A 111 30.49 -0.39 23.86
C LEU A 111 31.16 -1.21 22.75
N VAL A 112 32.06 -2.15 23.10
CA VAL A 112 32.66 -3.09 22.14
C VAL A 112 31.62 -4.03 21.53
N VAL A 113 30.67 -4.55 22.33
CA VAL A 113 29.57 -5.39 21.81
C VAL A 113 28.65 -4.59 20.88
N VAL A 114 28.31 -3.34 21.22
CA VAL A 114 27.54 -2.46 20.34
C VAL A 114 28.29 -2.15 19.04
N LEU A 115 29.60 -1.88 19.09
CA LEU A 115 30.42 -1.68 17.89
C LEU A 115 30.57 -2.97 17.06
N ALA A 116 30.62 -4.14 17.69
CA ALA A 116 30.65 -5.43 16.99
C ALA A 116 29.28 -5.76 16.35
N ILE A 117 28.16 -5.40 16.99
CA ILE A 117 26.82 -5.50 16.42
C ILE A 117 26.66 -4.53 15.24
N ILE A 118 27.08 -3.27 15.38
CA ILE A 118 27.05 -2.27 14.30
C ILE A 118 27.95 -2.71 13.14
N GLY A 119 29.19 -3.13 13.41
CA GLY A 119 30.12 -3.63 12.39
C GLY A 119 29.61 -4.90 11.69
N GLY A 120 29.04 -5.84 12.45
CA GLY A 120 28.39 -7.03 11.91
C GLY A 120 27.18 -6.69 11.04
N PHE A 121 26.35 -5.74 11.46
CA PHE A 121 25.20 -5.27 10.68
C PHE A 121 25.64 -4.57 9.38
N ILE A 122 26.70 -3.77 9.43
CA ILE A 122 27.30 -3.11 8.26
C ILE A 122 27.88 -4.15 7.28
N ILE A 123 28.55 -5.20 7.78
CA ILE A 123 29.09 -6.28 6.94
C ILE A 123 27.96 -7.11 6.32
N VAL A 124 26.94 -7.49 7.08
CA VAL A 124 25.77 -8.23 6.58
C VAL A 124 24.97 -7.38 5.58
N SER A 125 24.82 -6.07 5.79
CA SER A 125 24.18 -5.18 4.79
C SER A 125 25.00 -5.04 3.51
N GLN A 126 26.33 -5.20 3.56
CA GLN A 126 27.18 -5.21 2.37
C GLN A 126 27.16 -6.56 1.63
N GLN A 127 26.82 -7.65 2.31
CA GLN A 127 26.73 -8.99 1.68
C GLN A 127 25.48 -9.17 0.80
N HIS A 128 24.45 -8.33 0.98
CA HIS A 128 23.30 -8.24 0.08
C HIS A 128 23.36 -7.00 -0.83
N SER A 129 24.55 -6.65 -1.33
CA SER A 129 24.73 -5.63 -2.36
C SER A 129 24.24 -6.12 -3.73
N SER A 130 22.93 -6.30 -3.89
CA SER A 130 22.30 -6.37 -5.22
C SER A 130 22.47 -5.01 -5.90
N SER A 131 23.54 -4.88 -6.69
CA SER A 131 23.87 -3.64 -7.39
C SER A 131 22.68 -3.20 -8.25
N GLY A 132 22.07 -2.05 -7.93
CA GLY A 132 20.85 -1.52 -8.55
C GLY A 132 21.00 -1.08 -10.01
N ALA A 133 21.73 -1.79 -10.84
CA ALA A 133 21.55 -1.71 -12.29
C ALA A 133 20.22 -2.37 -12.67
N ARG A 134 19.65 -2.00 -13.83
CA ARG A 134 18.52 -2.76 -14.40
C ARG A 134 18.99 -4.17 -14.74
N GLY A 135 18.41 -5.17 -14.08
CA GLY A 135 18.68 -6.57 -14.30
C GLY A 135 17.87 -7.14 -15.47
N SER A 136 18.40 -8.18 -16.09
CA SER A 136 17.57 -9.10 -16.88
C SER A 136 16.48 -9.71 -16.01
N THR A 137 15.28 -9.89 -16.55
CA THR A 137 14.19 -10.61 -15.89
C THR A 137 14.62 -12.02 -15.46
N ASP A 138 14.49 -12.37 -14.19
CA ASP A 138 14.62 -13.75 -13.72
C ASP A 138 13.39 -14.56 -14.20
N PRO A 139 13.57 -15.65 -14.99
CA PRO A 139 12.44 -16.43 -15.50
C PRO A 139 11.61 -17.13 -14.42
N GLU A 140 12.19 -17.45 -13.26
CA GLU A 140 11.50 -18.07 -12.12
C GLU A 140 10.66 -17.02 -11.38
N VAL A 141 11.20 -15.81 -11.17
CA VAL A 141 10.46 -14.67 -10.62
C VAL A 141 9.29 -14.30 -11.53
N LEU A 142 9.55 -14.09 -12.84
CA LEU A 142 8.52 -13.75 -13.82
C LEU A 142 7.42 -14.82 -13.86
N LYS A 143 7.77 -16.09 -13.96
CA LYS A 143 6.80 -17.19 -13.95
C LYS A 143 5.96 -17.17 -12.67
N THR A 144 6.58 -16.93 -11.52
CA THR A 144 5.89 -16.90 -10.22
C THR A 144 4.87 -15.77 -10.13
N VAL A 145 5.22 -14.54 -10.53
CA VAL A 145 4.29 -13.40 -10.45
C VAL A 145 3.24 -13.38 -11.57
N THR A 146 3.54 -13.96 -12.73
CA THR A 146 2.59 -14.03 -13.87
C THR A 146 1.60 -15.19 -13.76
N SER A 147 1.95 -16.26 -13.04
CA SER A 147 1.22 -17.54 -13.03
C SER A 147 0.71 -17.93 -11.63
N ILE A 148 0.23 -16.96 -10.85
CA ILE A 148 -0.31 -17.23 -9.50
C ILE A 148 -1.61 -18.03 -9.60
N ASP A 149 -1.72 -19.10 -8.81
CA ASP A 149 -2.88 -20.00 -8.80
C ASP A 149 -4.19 -19.30 -8.39
N THR A 150 -5.28 -19.62 -9.08
CA THR A 150 -6.60 -19.00 -8.88
C THR A 150 -7.21 -19.30 -7.50
N ASN A 151 -6.89 -20.44 -6.89
CA ASN A 151 -7.34 -20.75 -5.54
C ASN A 151 -6.59 -19.89 -4.52
N LEU A 152 -5.28 -19.65 -4.70
CA LEU A 152 -4.52 -18.71 -3.87
C LEU A 152 -5.03 -17.27 -4.01
N LEU A 153 -5.27 -16.82 -5.25
CA LEU A 153 -5.88 -15.53 -5.56
C LEU A 153 -7.25 -15.37 -4.86
N SER A 154 -8.07 -16.42 -4.87
CA SER A 154 -9.38 -16.45 -4.21
C SER A 154 -9.30 -16.58 -2.68
N GLN A 155 -8.29 -17.26 -2.15
CA GLN A 155 -8.08 -17.46 -0.71
C GLN A 155 -7.62 -16.15 -0.04
N ILE A 156 -6.81 -15.35 -0.74
CA ILE A 156 -6.39 -14.03 -0.26
C ILE A 156 -7.53 -13.01 -0.43
N GLY A 157 -8.27 -13.05 -1.54
CA GLY A 157 -9.35 -12.09 -1.81
C GLY A 157 -8.83 -10.65 -1.82
N THR A 158 -9.40 -9.77 -1.00
CA THR A 158 -8.91 -8.38 -0.82
C THR A 158 -7.67 -8.31 0.09
N GLY A 159 -7.25 -9.41 0.71
CA GLY A 159 -6.10 -9.46 1.62
C GLY A 159 -6.22 -8.54 2.85
N GLY A 160 -7.44 -8.12 3.20
CA GLY A 160 -7.70 -7.11 4.23
C GLY A 160 -7.27 -5.69 3.86
N GLN A 161 -6.87 -5.46 2.60
CA GLN A 161 -6.51 -4.13 2.11
C GLN A 161 -7.76 -3.27 1.92
N LYS A 162 -7.59 -1.96 1.98
CA LYS A 162 -8.65 -1.02 1.58
C LYS A 162 -8.70 -0.96 0.05
N ASN A 163 -9.90 -0.74 -0.50
CA ASN A 163 -10.04 -0.47 -1.92
C ASN A 163 -9.22 0.77 -2.33
N PRO A 164 -8.25 0.67 -3.26
CA PRO A 164 -7.46 1.79 -3.71
C PRO A 164 -8.11 2.61 -4.83
N LEU A 165 -9.12 2.04 -5.50
CA LEU A 165 -9.70 2.61 -6.71
C LEU A 165 -10.75 3.68 -6.40
N GLN A 166 -10.50 4.89 -6.90
CA GLN A 166 -11.42 6.01 -6.89
C GLN A 166 -12.15 6.07 -8.24
N ALA A 167 -13.47 6.32 -8.26
CA ALA A 167 -14.20 6.48 -9.52
C ALA A 167 -13.80 7.79 -10.22
N VAL A 168 -13.41 7.66 -11.48
CA VAL A 168 -13.29 8.78 -12.41
C VAL A 168 -14.68 9.03 -13.01
N THR A 169 -15.10 10.30 -13.11
CA THR A 169 -16.44 10.67 -13.59
C THR A 169 -16.37 11.83 -14.57
N ASN A 170 -17.41 11.98 -15.40
CA ASN A 170 -17.53 13.07 -16.39
C ASN A 170 -16.36 13.12 -17.40
N ARG A 171 -15.82 11.95 -17.76
CA ARG A 171 -14.78 11.77 -18.78
C ARG A 171 -15.18 10.65 -19.73
N GLU A 172 -14.73 10.74 -20.97
CA GLU A 172 -14.85 9.65 -21.96
C GLU A 172 -13.86 8.54 -21.62
N ARG A 173 -14.19 7.29 -21.97
CA ARG A 173 -13.32 6.13 -21.69
C ARG A 173 -11.96 6.30 -22.38
N LEU A 174 -10.87 6.22 -21.61
CA LEU A 174 -9.52 6.23 -22.18
C LEU A 174 -9.28 4.94 -22.96
N VAL A 175 -8.87 5.08 -24.22
CA VAL A 175 -8.52 3.99 -25.12
C VAL A 175 -7.10 4.19 -25.64
N GLY A 176 -6.34 3.11 -25.66
CA GLY A 176 -4.92 3.15 -25.97
C GLY A 176 -4.61 2.96 -27.46
N PRO A 177 -3.32 2.82 -27.81
CA PRO A 177 -2.86 2.83 -29.21
C PRO A 177 -3.47 1.77 -30.13
N ASN A 178 -4.05 0.68 -29.60
CA ASN A 178 -4.71 -0.37 -30.38
C ASN A 178 -6.24 -0.34 -30.20
N GLY A 179 -6.81 0.75 -29.69
CA GLY A 179 -8.25 0.94 -29.51
C GLY A 179 -8.88 0.15 -28.36
N LYS A 180 -8.09 -0.51 -27.52
CA LYS A 180 -8.57 -1.20 -26.31
C LYS A 180 -8.61 -0.23 -25.12
N PRO A 181 -9.38 -0.51 -24.04
CA PRO A 181 -9.31 0.25 -22.80
C PRO A 181 -7.87 0.41 -22.31
N GLU A 182 -7.44 1.64 -22.04
CA GLU A 182 -6.08 1.91 -21.58
C GLU A 182 -5.93 1.64 -20.08
N VAL A 183 -4.80 1.06 -19.70
CA VAL A 183 -4.30 1.06 -18.31
C VAL A 183 -3.03 1.90 -18.32
N PHE A 184 -3.14 3.15 -17.90
CA PHE A 184 -2.05 4.12 -17.90
C PHE A 184 -1.33 4.11 -16.55
N TYR A 185 -0.01 3.94 -16.56
CA TYR A 185 0.82 3.98 -15.35
C TYR A 185 1.85 5.11 -15.41
N TRP A 186 1.90 5.91 -14.34
CA TRP A 186 2.84 7.00 -14.14
C TRP A 186 3.70 6.69 -12.92
N GLY A 187 4.98 6.41 -13.16
CA GLY A 187 5.95 6.03 -12.14
C GLY A 187 7.31 6.68 -12.33
N ALA A 188 8.19 6.40 -11.38
CA ALA A 188 9.62 6.62 -11.49
C ALA A 188 10.33 5.48 -10.76
N GLU A 189 11.51 5.07 -11.23
CA GLU A 189 12.22 3.93 -10.64
C GLU A 189 12.75 4.26 -9.23
N PHE A 190 13.12 5.51 -8.95
CA PHE A 190 13.65 5.90 -7.63
C PHE A 190 12.66 5.69 -6.48
N CYS A 191 11.37 5.74 -6.80
CA CYS A 191 10.27 5.82 -5.86
C CYS A 191 9.98 4.44 -5.21
N PRO A 192 10.19 4.26 -3.89
CA PRO A 192 9.93 2.97 -3.23
C PRO A 192 8.44 2.61 -3.18
N TYR A 193 7.55 3.59 -3.09
CA TYR A 193 6.10 3.39 -3.19
C TYR A 193 5.70 2.79 -4.53
N CYS A 194 6.36 3.22 -5.60
CA CYS A 194 6.21 2.69 -6.95
C CYS A 194 6.79 1.28 -7.03
N ALA A 195 7.96 1.05 -6.41
CA ALA A 195 8.60 -0.26 -6.34
C ALA A 195 7.68 -1.32 -5.69
N ALA A 196 6.95 -0.96 -4.63
CA ALA A 196 5.96 -1.84 -4.01
C ALA A 196 4.71 -2.05 -4.89
N GLU A 197 4.14 -0.96 -5.44
CA GLU A 197 2.91 -0.99 -6.23
C GLU A 197 3.02 -1.81 -7.54
N ARG A 198 4.21 -1.80 -8.18
CA ARG A 198 4.47 -2.54 -9.44
C ARG A 198 4.19 -4.04 -9.31
N TRP A 199 4.45 -4.66 -8.15
CA TRP A 199 4.16 -6.08 -7.94
C TRP A 199 2.66 -6.39 -8.11
N SER A 200 1.81 -5.59 -7.49
CA SER A 200 0.35 -5.73 -7.55
C SER A 200 -0.17 -5.52 -8.98
N LEU A 201 0.38 -4.52 -9.68
CA LEU A 201 0.01 -4.20 -11.05
C LEU A 201 0.46 -5.28 -12.04
N VAL A 202 1.67 -5.83 -11.91
CA VAL A 202 2.17 -6.96 -12.73
C VAL A 202 1.26 -8.19 -12.59
N ILE A 203 0.88 -8.54 -11.36
CA ILE A 203 -0.03 -9.67 -11.09
C ILE A 203 -1.41 -9.43 -11.72
N ALA A 204 -1.96 -8.21 -11.60
CA ALA A 204 -3.24 -7.87 -12.20
C ALA A 204 -3.19 -7.95 -13.74
N LEU A 205 -2.20 -7.31 -14.37
CA LEU A 205 -2.02 -7.29 -15.82
C LEU A 205 -1.79 -8.69 -16.41
N SER A 206 -1.06 -9.57 -15.72
CA SER A 206 -0.79 -10.95 -16.16
C SER A 206 -2.05 -11.81 -16.32
N ARG A 207 -3.21 -11.36 -15.81
CA ARG A 207 -4.50 -12.03 -15.99
C ARG A 207 -5.21 -11.63 -17.29
N PHE A 208 -4.80 -10.51 -17.90
CA PHE A 208 -5.36 -9.98 -19.15
C PHE A 208 -4.36 -10.02 -20.31
N GLY A 209 -3.13 -10.50 -20.08
CA GLY A 209 -2.07 -10.46 -21.07
C GLY A 209 -0.78 -11.13 -20.59
N HIS A 210 0.29 -10.97 -21.36
CA HIS A 210 1.57 -11.64 -21.12
C HIS A 210 2.74 -10.65 -21.20
N PHE A 211 3.59 -10.67 -20.16
CA PHE A 211 4.90 -10.03 -20.20
C PHE A 211 5.94 -10.99 -20.80
N SER A 212 6.48 -10.68 -21.99
CA SER A 212 7.61 -11.42 -22.56
C SER A 212 8.97 -10.86 -22.14
N ALA A 213 8.98 -9.65 -21.55
CA ALA A 213 10.13 -9.01 -20.93
C ALA A 213 9.62 -8.08 -19.82
N LEU A 214 10.28 -8.10 -18.66
CA LEU A 214 9.94 -7.26 -17.50
C LEU A 214 11.22 -7.05 -16.68
N PRO A 215 12.06 -6.05 -17.02
CA PRO A 215 13.37 -5.90 -16.40
C PRO A 215 13.27 -5.65 -14.89
N GLU A 216 14.25 -6.13 -14.13
CA GLU A 216 14.29 -5.96 -12.67
C GLU A 216 15.09 -4.72 -12.27
N THR A 217 14.74 -4.08 -11.15
CA THR A 217 15.47 -2.92 -10.62
C THR A 217 15.25 -2.77 -9.11
N THR A 218 15.94 -1.83 -8.48
CA THR A 218 15.65 -1.39 -7.10
C THR A 218 15.21 0.07 -7.08
N SER A 219 14.51 0.48 -6.01
CA SER A 219 14.31 1.90 -5.72
C SER A 219 15.64 2.62 -5.46
N SER A 220 15.61 3.93 -5.23
CA SER A 220 16.83 4.67 -4.87
C SER A 220 17.41 4.14 -3.56
N SER A 221 18.74 3.95 -3.53
CA SER A 221 19.53 3.62 -2.34
C SER A 221 19.56 4.72 -1.28
N THR A 222 18.88 5.85 -1.51
CA THR A 222 18.87 7.03 -0.62
C THR A 222 17.47 7.53 -0.26
N ASP A 223 16.41 6.82 -0.65
CA ASP A 223 15.03 7.12 -0.22
C ASP A 223 14.71 6.49 1.16
N VAL A 224 13.53 6.74 1.72
CA VAL A 224 13.12 6.30 3.07
C VAL A 224 12.95 4.78 3.20
N TYR A 225 12.76 4.08 2.08
CA TYR A 225 12.89 2.63 1.95
C TYR A 225 13.93 2.33 0.85
N PRO A 226 15.23 2.27 1.20
CA PRO A 226 16.29 2.18 0.21
C PRO A 226 16.31 0.81 -0.48
N ASP A 227 16.66 0.80 -1.76
CA ASP A 227 16.83 -0.40 -2.60
C ASP A 227 15.68 -1.43 -2.54
N THR A 228 14.44 -0.93 -2.47
CA THR A 228 13.22 -1.76 -2.52
C THR A 228 13.19 -2.55 -3.83
N ALA A 229 13.25 -3.88 -3.75
CA ALA A 229 13.30 -4.79 -4.89
C ALA A 229 11.99 -4.80 -5.70
N THR A 230 12.11 -4.66 -7.02
CA THR A 230 10.97 -4.48 -7.93
C THR A 230 11.32 -4.78 -9.39
N PHE A 231 10.37 -4.48 -10.28
CA PHE A 231 10.52 -4.42 -11.72
C PHE A 231 10.57 -2.96 -12.20
N THR A 232 10.93 -2.74 -13.46
CA THR A 232 10.67 -1.49 -14.18
C THR A 232 9.83 -1.80 -15.41
N PHE A 233 8.89 -0.91 -15.74
CA PHE A 233 8.17 -1.02 -17.01
C PHE A 233 8.96 -0.43 -18.19
N TYR A 234 10.03 0.33 -17.92
CA TYR A 234 10.95 0.80 -18.96
C TYR A 234 11.65 -0.40 -19.63
N GLY A 235 11.44 -0.57 -20.94
CA GLY A 235 11.96 -1.71 -21.68
C GLY A 235 11.23 -3.03 -21.40
N SER A 236 10.10 -3.01 -20.69
CA SER A 236 9.19 -4.17 -20.63
C SER A 236 8.45 -4.36 -21.96
N ASN A 237 7.98 -5.59 -22.22
CA ASN A 237 7.12 -5.91 -23.36
C ASN A 237 5.89 -6.67 -22.87
N TYR A 238 4.71 -6.07 -23.03
CA TYR A 238 3.42 -6.61 -22.61
C TYR A 238 2.46 -6.69 -23.80
N THR A 239 1.77 -7.82 -23.95
CA THR A 239 0.76 -8.01 -24.99
C THR A 239 -0.57 -8.46 -24.38
N SER A 240 -1.69 -7.95 -24.92
CA SER A 240 -3.04 -8.24 -24.43
C SER A 240 -4.08 -8.11 -25.54
N SER A 241 -5.09 -8.99 -25.51
CA SER A 241 -6.29 -8.92 -26.35
C SER A 241 -7.41 -8.06 -25.73
N TYR A 242 -7.26 -7.61 -24.47
CA TYR A 242 -8.34 -7.00 -23.69
C TYR A 242 -8.09 -5.55 -23.30
N ILE A 243 -6.83 -5.17 -23.06
CA ILE A 243 -6.41 -3.81 -22.68
C ILE A 243 -5.19 -3.36 -23.47
N ASP A 244 -4.92 -2.06 -23.48
CA ASP A 244 -3.61 -1.50 -23.82
C ASP A 244 -2.93 -1.01 -22.54
N PHE A 245 -1.76 -1.56 -22.19
CA PHE A 245 -0.98 -1.08 -21.05
C PHE A 245 0.00 -0.01 -21.52
N VAL A 246 -0.09 1.19 -20.95
CA VAL A 246 0.72 2.36 -21.33
C VAL A 246 1.49 2.86 -20.11
N PRO A 247 2.65 2.25 -19.81
CA PRO A 247 3.51 2.69 -18.72
C PRO A 247 4.45 3.84 -19.12
N LEU A 248 4.72 4.71 -18.16
CA LEU A 248 5.72 5.76 -18.25
C LEU A 248 6.53 5.84 -16.95
N GLU A 249 7.81 5.48 -17.02
CA GLU A 249 8.80 5.65 -15.94
C GLU A 249 9.59 6.94 -16.22
N VAL A 250 9.25 8.06 -15.58
CA VAL A 250 9.76 9.38 -16.01
C VAL A 250 11.18 9.68 -15.53
N GLU A 251 11.61 9.10 -14.40
CA GLU A 251 12.96 9.22 -13.85
C GLU A 251 13.49 7.84 -13.42
N ASP A 252 14.79 7.61 -13.61
CA ASP A 252 15.49 6.40 -13.17
C ASP A 252 15.70 6.37 -11.64
N ARG A 253 16.28 5.28 -11.11
CA ARG A 253 16.54 5.16 -9.66
C ARG A 253 17.50 6.21 -9.08
N ASN A 254 18.24 6.89 -9.97
CA ASN A 254 19.22 7.93 -9.67
C ASN A 254 18.64 9.34 -9.94
N GLN A 255 17.31 9.44 -10.11
CA GLN A 255 16.56 10.67 -10.40
C GLN A 255 16.98 11.38 -11.70
N GLN A 256 17.53 10.62 -12.67
CA GLN A 256 17.82 11.11 -14.02
C GLN A 256 16.60 10.90 -14.93
N PRO A 257 16.26 11.84 -15.83
CA PRO A 257 15.14 11.67 -16.76
C PRO A 257 15.28 10.40 -17.62
N LEU A 258 14.20 9.61 -17.70
CA LEU A 258 14.17 8.30 -18.33
C LEU A 258 13.15 8.21 -19.49
N GLN A 259 11.94 8.75 -19.29
CA GLN A 259 10.94 8.93 -20.35
C GLN A 259 10.29 10.31 -20.26
N THR A 260 10.01 10.91 -21.42
CA THR A 260 9.25 12.16 -21.53
C THR A 260 7.78 11.83 -21.85
N PRO A 261 6.79 12.35 -21.11
CA PRO A 261 5.38 12.15 -21.46
C PRO A 261 5.01 12.81 -22.78
N THR A 262 4.01 12.24 -23.47
CA THR A 262 3.31 12.94 -24.55
C THR A 262 2.41 14.06 -23.99
N GLN A 263 1.89 14.93 -24.85
CA GLN A 263 0.99 16.01 -24.41
C GLN A 263 -0.32 15.45 -23.83
N GLU A 264 -0.79 14.32 -24.34
CA GLU A 264 -1.99 13.59 -23.92
C GLU A 264 -1.78 12.97 -22.53
N GLN A 265 -0.65 12.29 -22.33
CA GLN A 265 -0.25 11.73 -21.04
C GLN A 265 -0.08 12.83 -19.98
N GLN A 266 0.58 13.94 -20.33
CA GLN A 266 0.72 15.07 -19.42
C GLN A 266 -0.62 15.75 -19.11
N ASN A 267 -1.56 15.80 -20.07
CA ASN A 267 -2.91 16.30 -19.85
C ASN A 267 -3.73 15.37 -18.94
N LEU A 268 -3.59 14.05 -19.07
CA LEU A 268 -4.20 13.06 -18.19
C LEU A 268 -3.71 13.21 -16.75
N VAL A 269 -2.39 13.29 -16.56
CA VAL A 269 -1.75 13.52 -15.25
C VAL A 269 -2.17 14.88 -14.67
N ASN A 270 -2.18 15.96 -15.46
CA ASN A 270 -2.62 17.27 -14.98
C ASN A 270 -4.10 17.28 -14.53
N ALA A 271 -4.95 16.46 -15.14
CA ALA A 271 -6.38 16.38 -14.83
C ALA A 271 -6.71 15.45 -13.65
N LEU A 272 -6.04 14.29 -13.55
CA LEU A 272 -6.35 13.24 -12.59
C LEU A 272 -5.31 13.08 -11.47
N ASN A 273 -4.13 13.67 -11.59
CA ASN A 273 -3.03 13.64 -10.62
C ASN A 273 -2.30 15.00 -10.56
N PRO A 274 -2.98 16.12 -10.21
CA PRO A 274 -2.43 17.47 -10.31
C PRO A 274 -1.25 17.77 -9.36
N SER A 275 -0.92 16.86 -8.43
CA SER A 275 0.30 16.91 -7.62
C SER A 275 1.55 16.40 -8.36
N GLY A 276 1.36 15.65 -9.46
CA GLY A 276 2.41 14.92 -10.16
C GLY A 276 2.98 13.72 -9.37
N GLY A 277 2.34 13.34 -8.25
CA GLY A 277 2.84 12.31 -7.34
C GLY A 277 2.90 10.92 -7.94
N PHE A 278 3.71 10.04 -7.33
CA PHE A 278 3.90 8.66 -7.76
C PHE A 278 3.62 7.66 -6.63
N PRO A 279 3.20 6.42 -6.95
CA PRO A 279 2.71 5.99 -8.26
C PRO A 279 1.34 6.62 -8.58
N PHE A 280 0.99 6.68 -9.85
CA PHE A 280 -0.38 6.97 -10.30
C PHE A 280 -0.80 5.96 -11.37
N LEU A 281 -2.06 5.56 -11.33
CA LEU A 281 -2.67 4.59 -12.24
C LEU A 281 -4.02 5.14 -12.68
N ASP A 282 -4.28 5.17 -13.98
CA ASP A 282 -5.64 5.29 -14.53
C ASP A 282 -6.03 3.98 -15.23
N ILE A 283 -7.27 3.57 -15.04
CA ILE A 283 -7.90 2.43 -15.69
C ILE A 283 -9.06 2.99 -16.51
N ALA A 284 -8.78 3.24 -17.79
CA ALA A 284 -9.72 3.60 -18.83
C ALA A 284 -10.57 4.87 -18.59
N ASN A 285 -10.10 5.88 -17.85
CA ASN A 285 -10.91 6.99 -17.27
C ASN A 285 -12.15 6.50 -16.50
N ILE A 286 -12.12 5.28 -15.93
CA ILE A 286 -13.20 4.67 -15.14
C ILE A 286 -12.78 4.63 -13.66
N TYR A 287 -11.56 4.17 -13.38
CA TYR A 287 -10.99 4.17 -12.04
C TYR A 287 -9.57 4.74 -12.04
N MET A 288 -9.18 5.39 -10.94
CA MET A 288 -7.80 5.81 -10.72
C MET A 288 -7.29 5.42 -9.33
N SER A 289 -5.97 5.29 -9.19
CA SER A 289 -5.25 5.16 -7.92
C SER A 289 -4.12 6.19 -7.83
N GLN A 290 -3.86 6.71 -6.63
CA GLN A 290 -2.83 7.72 -6.35
C GLN A 290 -2.06 7.34 -5.09
N GLY A 291 -0.72 7.34 -5.17
CA GLY A 291 0.15 7.02 -4.03
C GLY A 291 0.21 5.52 -3.71
N GLN A 292 0.81 5.19 -2.56
CA GLN A 292 1.00 3.80 -2.14
C GLN A 292 -0.31 3.10 -1.76
N THR A 293 -0.45 1.85 -2.19
CA THR A 293 -1.46 0.91 -1.67
C THR A 293 -0.80 -0.28 -0.95
N VAL A 294 0.43 -0.61 -1.32
CA VAL A 294 1.35 -1.55 -0.63
C VAL A 294 2.43 -0.76 0.13
N ASP A 295 2.67 -1.08 1.41
CA ASP A 295 3.74 -0.48 2.22
C ASP A 295 5.12 -1.07 1.81
N PRO A 296 6.06 -0.25 1.29
CA PRO A 296 7.40 -0.73 0.91
C PRO A 296 8.20 -1.30 2.09
N GLY A 297 7.84 -0.95 3.34
CA GLY A 297 8.45 -1.51 4.54
C GLY A 297 8.30 -3.03 4.66
N LEU A 298 7.26 -3.61 4.03
CA LEU A 298 7.08 -5.06 3.93
C LEU A 298 8.12 -5.75 3.04
N LEU A 299 8.81 -4.99 2.18
CA LEU A 299 9.77 -5.49 1.18
C LEU A 299 11.23 -5.19 1.56
N SER A 300 11.45 -4.56 2.72
CA SER A 300 12.75 -4.07 3.16
C SER A 300 13.79 -5.20 3.32
N GLY A 301 14.89 -5.11 2.57
CA GLY A 301 15.99 -6.09 2.61
C GLY A 301 15.69 -7.44 1.95
N LEU A 302 14.59 -7.57 1.19
CA LEU A 302 14.24 -8.77 0.45
C LEU A 302 14.64 -8.67 -1.02
N SER A 303 15.08 -9.78 -1.63
CA SER A 303 15.25 -9.85 -3.08
C SER A 303 13.92 -10.03 -3.82
N GLN A 304 13.90 -9.79 -5.13
CA GLN A 304 12.77 -10.12 -6.00
C GLN A 304 12.32 -11.58 -5.81
N LYS A 305 13.27 -12.51 -5.63
CA LYS A 305 12.98 -13.92 -5.40
C LYS A 305 12.33 -14.19 -4.04
N ASP A 306 12.78 -13.54 -2.97
CA ASP A 306 12.18 -13.67 -1.64
C ASP A 306 10.74 -13.12 -1.62
N ILE A 307 10.51 -12.00 -2.31
CA ILE A 307 9.16 -11.40 -2.46
C ILE A 307 8.26 -12.33 -3.28
N ALA A 308 8.73 -12.85 -4.42
CA ALA A 308 7.98 -13.80 -5.24
C ALA A 308 7.62 -15.08 -4.46
N ILE A 309 8.56 -15.65 -3.68
CA ILE A 309 8.30 -16.79 -2.79
C ILE A 309 7.22 -16.43 -1.77
N GLN A 310 7.33 -15.29 -1.08
CA GLN A 310 6.35 -14.91 -0.05
C GLN A 310 4.96 -14.61 -0.62
N ILE A 311 4.86 -14.10 -1.85
CA ILE A 311 3.59 -13.90 -2.58
C ILE A 311 2.82 -15.23 -2.76
N THR A 312 3.52 -16.35 -2.96
CA THR A 312 2.86 -17.67 -3.13
C THR A 312 2.27 -18.25 -1.84
N ASN A 313 2.52 -17.63 -0.68
CA ASN A 313 2.03 -18.08 0.62
C ASN A 313 1.00 -17.09 1.20
N SER A 314 -0.28 -17.44 1.10
CA SER A 314 -1.43 -16.65 1.59
C SER A 314 -1.40 -16.31 3.09
N SER A 315 -0.51 -16.93 3.86
CA SER A 315 -0.27 -16.60 5.26
C SER A 315 0.45 -15.26 5.44
N THR A 316 1.32 -14.87 4.51
CA THR A 316 2.25 -13.74 4.68
C THR A 316 1.55 -12.38 4.58
N SER A 317 2.15 -11.36 5.20
CA SER A 317 1.76 -9.95 5.02
C SER A 317 1.97 -9.49 3.58
N ILE A 318 3.05 -9.93 2.93
CA ILE A 318 3.40 -9.60 1.54
C ILE A 318 2.31 -10.10 0.59
N ALA A 319 1.95 -11.38 0.64
CA ALA A 319 0.88 -11.94 -0.19
C ALA A 319 -0.45 -11.21 0.03
N LYS A 320 -0.83 -10.98 1.29
CA LYS A 320 -2.06 -10.24 1.64
C LYS A 320 -2.08 -8.82 1.09
N SER A 321 -0.97 -8.09 1.17
CA SER A 321 -0.91 -6.71 0.65
C SER A 321 -0.89 -6.71 -0.89
N ILE A 322 0.08 -7.37 -1.49
CA ILE A 322 0.29 -7.36 -2.95
C ILE A 322 -0.88 -8.00 -3.70
N VAL A 323 -1.28 -9.24 -3.35
CA VAL A 323 -2.35 -9.95 -4.06
C VAL A 323 -3.73 -9.34 -3.72
N GLY A 324 -3.90 -8.79 -2.52
CA GLY A 324 -5.11 -8.06 -2.14
C GLY A 324 -5.36 -6.84 -3.02
N VAL A 325 -4.31 -6.04 -3.24
CA VAL A 325 -4.33 -4.92 -4.21
C VAL A 325 -4.51 -5.42 -5.63
N ALA A 326 -3.74 -6.44 -6.06
CA ALA A 326 -3.83 -7.00 -7.42
C ALA A 326 -5.26 -7.47 -7.77
N ASN A 327 -6.00 -8.00 -6.80
CA ASN A 327 -7.40 -8.39 -6.98
C ASN A 327 -8.35 -7.18 -7.08
N TYR A 328 -8.11 -6.08 -6.37
CA TYR A 328 -8.83 -4.81 -6.61
C TYR A 328 -8.53 -4.24 -8.01
N LEU A 329 -7.26 -4.21 -8.43
CA LEU A 329 -6.87 -3.78 -9.77
C LEU A 329 -7.50 -4.67 -10.86
N THR A 330 -7.51 -5.99 -10.64
CA THR A 330 -8.20 -6.96 -11.52
C THR A 330 -9.68 -6.61 -11.69
N ALA A 331 -10.41 -6.35 -10.59
CA ALA A 331 -11.81 -5.97 -10.64
C ALA A 331 -12.03 -4.63 -11.37
N GLY A 332 -11.15 -3.64 -11.16
CA GLY A 332 -11.17 -2.38 -11.92
C GLY A 332 -11.00 -2.59 -13.42
N ILE A 333 -10.06 -3.45 -13.83
CA ILE A 333 -9.85 -3.82 -15.23
C ILE A 333 -11.05 -4.60 -15.78
N CYS A 334 -11.71 -5.47 -15.02
CA CYS A 334 -12.92 -6.19 -15.46
C CYS A 334 -14.09 -5.26 -15.83
N VAL A 335 -14.30 -4.18 -15.06
CA VAL A 335 -15.27 -3.13 -15.43
C VAL A 335 -14.83 -2.40 -16.71
N ALA A 336 -13.53 -2.15 -16.88
CA ALA A 336 -12.99 -1.52 -18.09
C ALA A 336 -13.08 -2.44 -19.33
N THR A 337 -12.97 -3.76 -19.19
CA THR A 337 -13.04 -4.71 -20.31
C THR A 337 -14.44 -5.28 -20.56
N ASN A 338 -15.44 -4.87 -19.77
CA ASN A 338 -16.80 -5.39 -19.81
C ASN A 338 -16.84 -6.91 -19.57
N ASP A 339 -16.31 -7.35 -18.42
CA ASP A 339 -16.25 -8.75 -17.96
C ASP A 339 -15.32 -9.67 -18.80
N GLN A 340 -14.28 -9.14 -19.46
CA GLN A 340 -13.37 -9.93 -20.30
C GLN A 340 -11.89 -9.95 -19.83
N PRO A 341 -11.22 -11.12 -19.80
CA PRO A 341 -11.74 -12.44 -20.14
C PRO A 341 -12.69 -12.98 -19.07
N ALA A 342 -13.75 -13.67 -19.50
CA ALA A 342 -14.74 -14.25 -18.59
C ALA A 342 -14.14 -15.23 -17.56
N SER A 343 -13.03 -15.90 -17.88
CA SER A 343 -12.29 -16.78 -16.96
C SER A 343 -11.67 -16.04 -15.75
N VAL A 344 -11.45 -14.73 -15.88
CA VAL A 344 -10.93 -13.87 -14.81
C VAL A 344 -12.07 -13.11 -14.14
N CYS A 345 -12.93 -12.46 -14.92
CA CYS A 345 -13.92 -11.53 -14.39
C CYS A 345 -15.15 -12.21 -13.79
N LYS A 346 -15.56 -13.37 -14.32
CA LYS A 346 -16.66 -14.15 -13.75
C LYS A 346 -16.24 -15.06 -12.60
N ALA A 347 -14.99 -14.96 -12.13
CA ALA A 347 -14.57 -15.58 -10.88
C ALA A 347 -15.31 -14.93 -9.71
N SER A 348 -15.96 -15.74 -8.87
CA SER A 348 -16.88 -15.27 -7.83
C SER A 348 -16.24 -14.30 -6.83
N PHE A 349 -14.95 -14.46 -6.53
CA PHE A 349 -14.21 -13.53 -5.68
C PHE A 349 -13.97 -12.18 -6.36
N ILE A 350 -13.66 -12.14 -7.66
CA ILE A 350 -13.51 -10.89 -8.42
C ILE A 350 -14.85 -10.15 -8.50
N GLN A 351 -15.94 -10.82 -8.85
CA GLN A 351 -17.28 -10.21 -8.84
C GLN A 351 -17.75 -9.75 -7.44
N SER A 352 -17.18 -10.31 -6.37
CA SER A 352 -17.45 -9.87 -4.99
C SER A 352 -16.59 -8.68 -4.57
N ILE A 353 -15.47 -8.44 -5.25
CA ILE A 353 -14.59 -7.27 -5.08
C ILE A 353 -15.08 -6.11 -5.96
N GLU A 354 -15.54 -6.40 -7.18
CA GLU A 354 -16.13 -5.41 -8.09
C GLU A 354 -17.32 -4.67 -7.47
N LYS A 355 -18.17 -5.39 -6.74
CA LYS A 355 -19.31 -4.82 -5.97
C LYS A 355 -18.90 -3.89 -4.82
N GLN A 356 -17.61 -3.83 -4.49
CA GLN A 356 -17.02 -2.90 -3.51
C GLN A 356 -16.35 -1.68 -4.16
N LEU A 357 -16.29 -1.64 -5.51
CA LEU A 357 -15.76 -0.49 -6.23
C LEU A 357 -16.77 0.67 -6.23
N PRO A 358 -16.32 1.94 -6.26
CA PRO A 358 -17.24 3.07 -6.32
C PRO A 358 -18.01 3.05 -7.65
N ARG A 359 -19.31 3.36 -7.63
CA ARG A 359 -20.10 3.36 -8.88
C ARG A 359 -19.65 4.47 -9.81
N VAL A 360 -19.30 4.10 -11.04
CA VAL A 360 -18.89 5.05 -12.09
C VAL A 360 -20.11 5.51 -12.88
N ALA A 361 -20.42 6.79 -12.77
CA ALA A 361 -21.29 7.47 -13.74
C ALA A 361 -20.46 7.76 -15.00
N LEU A 362 -20.50 6.83 -15.96
CA LEU A 362 -19.97 7.06 -17.30
C LEU A 362 -20.65 8.30 -17.89
N ALA A 363 -19.89 9.16 -18.56
CA ALA A 363 -20.47 10.28 -19.29
C ALA A 363 -21.51 9.76 -20.29
N ASN A 364 -22.69 10.40 -20.34
CA ASN A 364 -23.79 9.93 -21.18
C ASN A 364 -23.33 9.78 -22.63
N VAL A 365 -23.20 8.52 -23.09
CA VAL A 365 -23.13 8.22 -24.51
C VAL A 365 -24.49 8.56 -25.08
N SER A 366 -24.65 9.78 -25.55
CA SER A 366 -25.86 10.26 -26.21
C SER A 366 -26.16 9.31 -27.35
N SER A 367 -27.19 8.48 -27.18
CA SER A 367 -27.59 7.50 -28.16
C SER A 367 -27.90 8.22 -29.47
N VAL A 368 -26.98 8.13 -30.44
CA VAL A 368 -27.24 8.55 -31.82
C VAL A 368 -28.26 7.56 -32.36
N ALA A 369 -29.52 7.87 -32.11
CA ALA A 369 -30.65 7.07 -32.56
C ALA A 369 -30.63 7.09 -34.09
N PHE A 370 -30.14 6.00 -34.67
CA PHE A 370 -30.25 5.76 -36.10
C PHE A 370 -31.75 5.64 -36.41
N THR A 371 -32.34 6.76 -36.83
CA THR A 371 -33.75 6.81 -37.25
C THR A 371 -33.87 6.06 -38.56
N LEU A 372 -34.04 4.73 -38.45
CA LEU A 372 -34.51 3.87 -39.51
C LEU A 372 -35.93 4.31 -39.87
N THR A 373 -36.05 5.25 -40.80
CA THR A 373 -37.31 5.59 -41.44
C THR A 373 -37.85 4.33 -42.11
N PRO A 374 -39.02 3.80 -41.70
CA PRO A 374 -39.60 2.66 -42.39
C PRO A 374 -40.02 3.12 -43.79
N LEU A 375 -39.48 2.44 -44.81
CA LEU A 375 -39.99 2.60 -46.17
C LEU A 375 -41.40 2.04 -46.21
N SER A 376 -42.39 2.93 -46.34
CA SER A 376 -43.78 2.54 -46.59
C SER A 376 -43.86 1.82 -47.93
N GLU A 377 -44.46 0.62 -47.96
CA GLU A 377 -44.65 -0.17 -49.17
C GLU A 377 -45.69 0.48 -50.09
N GLY A 378 -45.22 1.41 -50.93
CA GLY A 378 -45.99 2.01 -52.00
C GLY A 378 -46.35 0.98 -53.07
N SER A 379 -47.66 0.83 -53.28
CA SER A 379 -48.33 0.10 -54.36
C SER A 379 -47.48 -0.24 -55.61
N LEU A 380 -47.41 -1.53 -55.95
CA LEU A 380 -46.79 -2.04 -57.17
C LEU A 380 -47.42 -1.40 -58.44
N PRO A 381 -46.61 -0.91 -59.41
CA PRO A 381 -47.11 -0.45 -60.70
C PRO A 381 -47.68 -1.57 -61.57
N GLU A 382 -48.73 -1.25 -62.34
CA GLU A 382 -49.42 -2.19 -63.22
C GLU A 382 -48.58 -2.56 -64.45
N TYR A 383 -48.29 -3.87 -64.63
CA TYR A 383 -47.49 -4.37 -65.75
C TYR A 383 -48.25 -4.30 -67.08
N SER A 384 -48.08 -3.19 -67.80
CA SER A 384 -48.68 -2.96 -69.11
C SER A 384 -48.22 -3.99 -70.14
N ARG A 385 -49.16 -4.74 -70.72
CA ARG A 385 -48.87 -5.81 -71.69
C ARG A 385 -48.43 -5.25 -73.04
N LEU A 386 -47.12 -5.20 -73.27
CA LEU A 386 -46.55 -4.99 -74.60
C LEU A 386 -46.91 -6.16 -75.52
N ARG A 387 -47.76 -5.91 -76.53
CA ARG A 387 -47.93 -6.83 -77.67
C ARG A 387 -46.67 -6.80 -78.52
N ILE A 388 -46.08 -7.95 -78.77
CA ILE A 388 -45.20 -8.18 -79.92
C ILE A 388 -45.99 -9.09 -80.87
N ASP A 389 -46.24 -8.62 -82.08
CA ASP A 389 -47.03 -9.35 -83.09
C ASP A 389 -46.31 -9.37 -84.44
N LYS A 390 -46.02 -10.59 -84.91
CA LYS A 390 -45.65 -10.99 -86.29
C LYS A 390 -44.32 -10.52 -86.93
N ARG A 391 -43.57 -11.54 -87.36
CA ARG A 391 -42.91 -11.69 -88.68
C ARG A 391 -41.79 -10.71 -89.09
N ALA A 392 -40.56 -11.23 -89.18
CA ALA A 392 -39.89 -11.49 -90.47
C ALA A 392 -38.62 -12.35 -90.27
N PHE A 393 -38.37 -13.26 -91.22
CA PHE A 393 -37.21 -14.18 -91.35
C PHE A 393 -36.93 -15.13 -90.17
#